data_AF-A0A5C6V337-F1
#
_entry.id   AF-A0A5C6V337-F1
#
_cell.length_a   1.000
_cell.length_b   1.000
_cell.length_c   1.000
_cell.angle_alpha   90.00
_cell.angle_beta   90.00
_cell.angle_gamma   90.00
#
_symmetry.space_group_name_H-M   'P 1'
#
loop_
_entity.id
_entity.type
_entity.pdbx_description
1 polymer ?
#
loop_
_entity_poly.entity_id
_entity_poly.type
_entity_poly.pdbx_seq_one_letter_code
_entity_poly.pdbx_strand_id
1 'polypeptide(L)'
;MQHMKYFLLLLCTTIFCQVSFAQNANRDAKKYRKAKYLSVDRLPEFKRGNSAMFEYLSDNIIYPKEALINGEQGVVFVIFEVDTNGIIKDIEIAKGISPVLDAEAIRVVKSMSGKWKPGVKNGKLVRVKFNLPVRFFPSPDLRNAAIRENKRKQQD
;
A
#
# COMPACT_ATOMS: atom_id res chain seq x y z
N MET A 1 34.43 48.82 -25.40
CA MET A 1 33.53 48.81 -24.23
C MET A 1 32.15 48.20 -24.56
N GLN A 2 32.11 46.99 -25.13
CA GLN A 2 30.86 46.31 -25.52
C GLN A 2 30.71 44.92 -24.88
N HIS A 3 31.78 44.38 -24.27
CA HIS A 3 31.75 43.10 -23.55
C HIS A 3 31.22 43.20 -22.11
N MET A 4 31.19 44.40 -21.52
CA MET A 4 30.72 44.59 -20.13
C MET A 4 29.19 44.57 -19.98
N LYS A 5 28.43 44.74 -21.08
CA LYS A 5 26.96 44.73 -21.07
C LYS A 5 26.36 43.32 -21.13
N TYR A 6 27.03 42.39 -21.82
CA TYR A 6 26.58 40.99 -21.91
C TYR A 6 26.80 40.19 -20.63
N PHE A 7 27.78 40.60 -19.82
CA PHE A 7 28.07 39.97 -18.53
C PHE A 7 26.97 40.26 -17.49
N LEU A 8 26.35 41.45 -17.52
CA LEU A 8 25.22 41.80 -16.64
C LEU A 8 23.89 41.16 -17.10
N LEU A 9 23.76 40.83 -18.39
CA LEU A 9 22.55 40.24 -18.97
C LEU A 9 22.46 38.71 -18.79
N LEU A 10 23.61 38.03 -18.60
CA LEU A 10 23.70 36.60 -18.28
C LEU A 10 23.43 36.27 -16.80
N LEU A 11 23.47 37.26 -15.91
CA LEU A 11 23.16 37.09 -14.48
C LEU A 11 21.63 37.05 -14.20
N CYS A 12 20.79 37.56 -15.10
CA CYS A 12 19.34 37.60 -14.92
C CYS A 12 18.62 36.32 -15.40
N THR A 13 19.17 35.57 -16.35
CA THR A 13 18.48 34.39 -16.92
C THR A 13 18.60 33.14 -16.05
N THR A 14 19.67 33.03 -15.25
CA THR A 14 19.86 31.89 -14.33
C THR A 14 18.99 32.00 -13.08
N ILE A 15 18.63 33.22 -12.66
CA ILE A 15 17.76 33.46 -11.51
C ILE A 15 16.29 33.12 -11.86
N PHE A 16 15.88 33.33 -13.12
CA PHE A 16 14.50 33.09 -13.55
C PHE A 16 14.16 31.61 -13.82
N CYS A 17 15.16 30.72 -13.93
CA CYS A 17 14.94 29.29 -14.17
C CYS A 17 14.82 28.46 -12.86
N GLN A 18 15.39 28.93 -11.75
CA GLN A 18 15.37 28.17 -10.49
C GLN A 18 14.01 28.22 -9.76
N VAL A 19 13.17 29.21 -10.04
CA VAL A 19 11.90 29.39 -9.30
C VAL A 19 10.87 28.31 -9.66
N SER A 20 10.90 27.76 -10.88
CA SER A 20 9.96 26.72 -11.33
C SER A 20 10.23 25.35 -10.73
N PHE A 21 11.49 25.04 -10.36
CA PHE A 21 11.83 23.78 -9.68
C PHE A 21 11.55 23.82 -8.17
N ALA A 22 11.47 25.01 -7.56
CA ALA A 22 11.24 25.15 -6.11
C ALA A 22 9.78 24.93 -5.67
N GLN A 23 8.80 24.94 -6.58
CA GLN A 23 7.38 24.77 -6.22
C GLN A 23 6.90 23.31 -6.24
N ASN A 24 7.62 22.39 -6.89
CA ASN A 24 7.13 21.01 -7.05
C ASN A 24 7.44 20.09 -5.84
N ALA A 25 8.32 20.49 -4.92
CA ALA A 25 8.63 19.72 -3.71
C ALA A 25 7.64 19.95 -2.54
N ASN A 26 6.77 20.96 -2.63
CA ASN A 26 5.92 21.39 -1.51
C ASN A 26 4.55 20.68 -1.46
N ARG A 27 4.11 19.99 -2.52
CA ARG A 27 2.89 19.15 -2.47
C ARG A 27 3.08 17.91 -1.59
N ASP A 28 4.29 17.34 -1.56
CA ASP A 28 4.58 16.12 -0.81
C ASP A 28 4.88 16.38 0.67
N ALA A 29 5.49 17.53 1.00
CA ALA A 29 5.81 17.91 2.38
C ALA A 29 4.56 18.11 3.26
N LYS A 30 3.41 18.49 2.67
CA LYS A 30 2.12 18.62 3.39
C LYS A 30 1.43 17.27 3.66
N LYS A 31 1.84 16.19 2.98
CA LYS A 31 1.25 14.85 3.07
C LYS A 31 1.74 14.08 4.31
N TYR A 32 2.92 14.39 4.82
CA TYR A 32 3.43 13.87 6.09
C TYR A 32 2.95 14.72 7.26
N ARG A 33 1.63 14.83 7.45
CA ARG A 33 1.09 15.13 8.78
C ARG A 33 1.53 13.99 9.67
N LYS A 34 2.64 14.20 10.38
CA LYS A 34 3.13 13.43 11.52
C LYS A 34 1.95 12.71 12.15
N ALA A 35 1.76 11.44 11.80
CA ALA A 35 0.69 10.63 12.34
C ALA A 35 1.07 10.50 13.81
N LYS A 36 0.54 11.43 14.61
CA LYS A 36 0.57 11.35 16.06
C LYS A 36 -0.01 9.97 16.32
N TYR A 37 0.84 9.02 16.70
CA TYR A 37 0.41 7.73 17.19
C TYR A 37 -0.46 8.07 18.39
N LEU A 38 -1.76 8.22 18.13
CA LEU A 38 -2.74 8.43 19.16
C LEU A 38 -2.73 7.10 19.87
N SER A 39 -2.23 7.08 21.11
CA SER A 39 -2.60 6.02 22.03
C SER A 39 -4.12 5.92 22.00
N VAL A 40 -4.63 4.82 21.45
CA VAL A 40 -6.05 4.50 21.44
C VAL A 40 -6.28 3.45 22.51
N ASP A 41 -7.44 3.54 23.16
CA ASP A 41 -7.81 2.59 24.21
C ASP A 41 -8.18 1.24 23.60
N ARG A 42 -8.78 1.27 22.38
CA ARG A 42 -9.03 0.08 21.58
C ARG A 42 -8.62 0.29 20.13
N LEU A 43 -7.91 -0.69 19.59
CA LEU A 43 -7.56 -0.76 18.17
C LEU A 43 -8.80 -1.16 17.33
N PRO A 44 -8.78 -0.89 16.02
CA PRO A 44 -9.72 -1.49 15.10
C PRO A 44 -9.70 -3.01 15.21
N GLU A 45 -10.90 -3.61 15.14
CA GLU A 45 -11.08 -5.06 15.23
C GLU A 45 -11.97 -5.49 14.06
N PHE A 46 -11.67 -6.62 13.43
CA PHE A 46 -12.61 -7.19 12.46
C PHE A 46 -13.93 -7.52 13.15
N LYS A 47 -15.09 -7.24 12.53
CA LYS A 47 -16.42 -7.34 13.17
C LYS A 47 -16.68 -8.71 13.80
N ARG A 48 -16.19 -9.77 13.16
CA ARG A 48 -16.31 -11.18 13.58
C ARG A 48 -15.08 -11.69 14.36
N GLY A 49 -14.19 -10.80 14.80
CA GLY A 49 -12.95 -11.13 15.49
C GLY A 49 -11.82 -11.56 14.55
N ASN A 50 -10.62 -11.74 15.13
CA ASN A 50 -9.40 -12.04 14.38
C ASN A 50 -9.44 -13.40 13.68
N SER A 51 -10.05 -14.43 14.27
CA SER A 51 -10.16 -15.76 13.63
C SER A 51 -10.93 -15.69 12.31
N ALA A 52 -12.07 -14.99 12.30
CA ALA A 52 -12.85 -14.78 11.09
C ALA A 52 -12.15 -13.86 10.08
N MET A 53 -11.25 -12.99 10.53
CA MET A 53 -10.41 -12.20 9.63
C MET A 53 -9.41 -13.11 8.89
N PHE A 54 -8.78 -14.05 9.59
CA PHE A 54 -7.86 -15.00 8.97
C PHE A 54 -8.58 -15.95 8.02
N GLU A 55 -9.75 -16.45 8.39
CA GLU A 55 -10.63 -17.24 7.53
C GLU A 55 -10.99 -16.44 6.27
N TYR A 56 -11.46 -15.19 6.43
CA TYR A 56 -11.78 -14.33 5.31
C TYR A 56 -10.59 -14.14 4.36
N LEU A 57 -9.39 -13.90 4.90
CA LEU A 57 -8.19 -13.79 4.08
C LEU A 57 -7.90 -15.09 3.34
N SER A 58 -7.96 -16.24 4.02
CA SER A 58 -7.73 -17.56 3.40
C SER A 58 -8.69 -17.82 2.23
N ASP A 59 -9.97 -17.47 2.40
CA ASP A 59 -11.01 -17.74 1.40
C ASP A 59 -11.00 -16.77 0.23
N ASN A 60 -10.49 -15.55 0.44
CA ASN A 60 -10.58 -14.47 -0.55
C ASN A 60 -9.24 -14.12 -1.21
N ILE A 61 -8.11 -14.63 -0.71
CA ILE A 61 -6.80 -14.46 -1.36
C ILE A 61 -6.75 -15.31 -2.62
N ILE A 62 -6.42 -14.67 -3.74
CA ILE A 62 -6.19 -15.31 -5.02
C ILE A 62 -4.70 -15.27 -5.28
N TYR A 63 -4.04 -16.43 -5.31
CA TYR A 63 -2.62 -16.48 -5.65
C TYR A 63 -2.41 -16.19 -7.14
N PRO A 64 -1.70 -15.12 -7.53
CA PRO A 64 -1.46 -14.81 -8.94
C PRO A 64 -0.68 -15.93 -9.63
N LYS A 65 -1.09 -16.31 -10.84
CA LYS A 65 -0.45 -17.41 -11.59
C LYS A 65 1.03 -17.15 -11.86
N GLU A 66 1.39 -15.91 -12.18
CA GLU A 66 2.77 -15.48 -12.42
C GLU A 66 3.64 -15.71 -11.18
N ALA A 67 3.15 -15.31 -10.00
CA ALA A 67 3.84 -15.54 -8.73
C ALA A 67 4.01 -17.04 -8.42
N LEU A 68 3.01 -17.88 -8.74
CA LEU A 68 3.12 -19.35 -8.60
C LEU A 68 4.22 -19.91 -9.51
N ILE A 69 4.30 -19.47 -10.76
CA ILE A 69 5.32 -19.94 -11.71
C ILE A 69 6.72 -19.47 -11.27
N ASN A 70 6.84 -18.23 -10.80
CA ASN A 70 8.11 -17.58 -10.50
C ASN A 70 8.74 -17.96 -9.16
N GLY A 71 8.09 -18.75 -8.31
CA GLY A 71 8.67 -19.05 -6.99
C GLY A 71 8.22 -18.11 -5.87
N GLU A 72 7.63 -16.97 -6.20
CA GLU A 72 7.39 -15.85 -5.28
C GLU A 72 6.46 -16.26 -4.14
N GLN A 73 6.84 -15.97 -2.90
CA GLN A 73 6.09 -16.26 -1.67
C GLN A 73 6.58 -15.35 -0.55
N GLY A 74 5.80 -15.18 0.52
CA GLY A 74 6.20 -14.39 1.68
C GLY A 74 5.05 -13.69 2.37
N VAL A 75 5.37 -12.59 3.08
CA VAL A 75 4.39 -11.78 3.81
C VAL A 75 4.45 -10.36 3.31
N VAL A 76 3.32 -9.87 2.78
CA VAL A 76 3.13 -8.48 2.39
C VAL A 76 2.51 -7.73 3.57
N PHE A 77 3.12 -6.62 3.98
CA PHE A 77 2.61 -5.76 5.04
C PHE A 77 1.86 -4.59 4.43
N VAL A 78 0.56 -4.53 4.71
CA VAL A 78 -0.34 -3.49 4.20
C VAL A 78 -0.75 -2.57 5.33
N ILE A 79 -0.48 -1.27 5.19
CA ILE A 79 -0.98 -0.25 6.10
C ILE A 79 -2.22 0.39 5.49
N PHE A 80 -3.22 0.65 6.32
CA PHE A 80 -4.43 1.35 5.93
C PHE A 80 -5.08 2.07 7.11
N GLU A 81 -5.93 3.06 6.85
CA GLU A 81 -6.73 3.73 7.86
C GLU A 81 -8.13 3.08 7.95
N VAL A 82 -8.53 2.68 9.15
CA VAL A 82 -9.92 2.32 9.45
C VAL A 82 -10.62 3.57 9.99
N ASP A 83 -11.66 4.02 9.30
CA ASP A 83 -12.43 5.18 9.72
C ASP A 83 -13.48 4.84 10.81
N THR A 84 -14.20 5.85 11.29
CA THR A 84 -15.22 5.71 12.35
C THR A 84 -16.43 4.88 11.94
N ASN A 85 -16.60 4.59 10.64
CA ASN A 85 -17.65 3.73 10.11
C ASN A 85 -17.14 2.31 9.79
N GLY A 86 -15.86 2.03 10.07
CA GLY A 86 -15.22 0.76 9.71
C GLY A 86 -14.86 0.64 8.23
N ILE A 87 -14.83 1.76 7.50
CA ILE A 87 -14.43 1.84 6.09
C ILE A 87 -12.92 1.98 6.02
N ILE A 88 -12.30 1.24 5.10
CA ILE A 88 -10.86 1.28 4.86
C ILE A 88 -10.52 2.40 3.88
N LYS A 89 -9.49 3.19 4.21
CA LYS A 89 -8.95 4.28 3.39
C LYS A 89 -7.42 4.25 3.40
N ASP A 90 -6.80 5.02 2.50
CA ASP A 90 -5.35 5.29 2.48
C ASP A 90 -4.49 4.01 2.56
N ILE A 91 -4.79 3.04 1.70
CA ILE A 91 -4.08 1.76 1.65
C ILE A 91 -2.71 1.96 1.01
N GLU A 92 -1.66 1.54 1.71
CA GLU A 92 -0.27 1.61 1.29
C GLU A 92 0.47 0.29 1.59
N ILE A 93 1.41 -0.09 0.71
CA ILE A 93 2.30 -1.23 0.97
C ILE A 93 3.46 -0.73 1.81
N ALA A 94 3.56 -1.23 3.04
CA ALA A 94 4.70 -0.92 3.91
C ALA A 94 5.92 -1.78 3.60
N LYS A 95 5.67 -3.05 3.25
CA LYS A 95 6.70 -3.99 2.79
C LYS A 95 6.07 -4.99 1.84
N GLY A 96 6.49 -4.91 0.58
CA GLY A 96 6.04 -5.78 -0.49
C GLY A 96 6.94 -7.00 -0.70
N ILE A 97 6.51 -7.88 -1.60
CA ILE A 97 7.31 -9.01 -2.11
C ILE A 97 7.53 -8.84 -3.61
N SER A 98 6.45 -8.65 -4.36
CA SER A 98 6.46 -8.42 -5.79
C SER A 98 5.22 -7.62 -6.20
N PRO A 99 5.24 -6.89 -7.32
CA PRO A 99 4.10 -6.08 -7.75
C PRO A 99 2.79 -6.86 -7.86
N VAL A 100 2.85 -8.14 -8.26
CA VAL A 100 1.68 -9.01 -8.41
C VAL A 100 1.09 -9.45 -7.06
N LEU A 101 1.93 -9.80 -6.09
CA LEU A 101 1.48 -10.16 -4.73
C LEU A 101 1.01 -8.92 -3.96
N ASP A 102 1.67 -7.79 -4.16
CA ASP A 102 1.32 -6.52 -3.55
C ASP A 102 -0.04 -6.02 -4.05
N ALA A 103 -0.30 -6.12 -5.36
CA ALA A 103 -1.59 -5.78 -5.95
C ALA A 103 -2.72 -6.65 -5.38
N GLU A 104 -2.48 -7.94 -5.22
CA GLU A 104 -3.43 -8.87 -4.63
C GLU A 104 -3.69 -8.56 -3.14
N ALA A 105 -2.63 -8.26 -2.37
CA ALA A 105 -2.75 -7.84 -0.98
C ALA A 105 -3.62 -6.58 -0.84
N ILE A 106 -3.42 -5.58 -1.72
CA ILE A 106 -4.26 -4.38 -1.78
C ILE A 106 -5.72 -4.76 -2.10
N ARG A 107 -5.94 -5.63 -3.09
CA ARG A 107 -7.29 -6.04 -3.52
C ARG A 107 -8.07 -6.69 -2.38
N VAL A 108 -7.46 -7.67 -1.71
CA VAL A 108 -8.14 -8.38 -0.61
C VAL A 108 -8.39 -7.44 0.57
N VAL A 109 -7.43 -6.59 0.94
CA VAL A 109 -7.63 -5.58 2.00
C VAL A 109 -8.75 -4.61 1.65
N LYS A 110 -8.83 -4.12 0.41
CA LYS A 110 -9.94 -3.28 -0.06
C LYS A 110 -11.29 -3.98 0.13
N SER A 111 -11.39 -5.28 -0.16
CA SER A 111 -12.63 -6.05 -0.02
C SER A 111 -13.10 -6.20 1.44
N MET A 112 -12.21 -5.98 2.41
CA MET A 112 -12.55 -6.01 3.84
C MET A 112 -13.22 -4.71 4.33
N SER A 113 -13.36 -3.70 3.48
CA SER A 113 -13.97 -2.43 3.85
C SER A 113 -15.40 -2.60 4.37
N GLY A 114 -15.73 -1.91 5.47
CA GLY A 114 -17.03 -2.05 6.14
C GLY A 114 -17.14 -3.29 7.04
N LYS A 115 -16.13 -4.16 7.09
CA LYS A 115 -16.08 -5.33 7.98
C LYS A 115 -15.30 -5.09 9.26
N TRP A 116 -14.95 -3.84 9.56
CA TRP A 116 -14.19 -3.47 10.75
C TRP A 116 -15.05 -2.73 11.78
N LYS A 117 -14.72 -2.90 13.05
CA LYS A 117 -15.07 -2.01 14.14
C LYS A 117 -13.99 -0.93 14.24
N PRO A 118 -14.37 0.35 14.36
CA PRO A 118 -13.42 1.45 14.51
C PRO A 118 -12.66 1.37 15.83
N GLY A 119 -11.52 2.06 15.88
CA GLY A 119 -10.79 2.26 17.13
C GLY A 119 -11.55 3.18 18.08
N VAL A 120 -11.24 3.09 19.37
CA VAL A 120 -11.88 3.89 20.43
C VAL A 120 -10.83 4.62 21.24
N LYS A 121 -11.09 5.89 21.53
CA LYS A 121 -10.28 6.73 22.41
C LYS A 121 -11.18 7.63 23.25
N ASN A 122 -11.04 7.59 24.57
CA ASN A 122 -11.85 8.33 25.54
C ASN A 122 -13.36 8.14 25.29
N GLY A 123 -13.77 6.90 25.00
CA GLY A 123 -15.17 6.56 24.66
C GLY A 123 -15.66 7.04 23.28
N LYS A 124 -14.84 7.73 22.49
CA LYS A 124 -15.18 8.22 21.15
C LYS A 124 -14.57 7.35 20.07
N LEU A 125 -15.32 7.13 18.98
CA LEU A 125 -14.81 6.44 17.80
C LEU A 125 -13.78 7.32 17.11
N VAL A 126 -12.63 6.74 16.77
CA VAL A 126 -11.52 7.45 16.13
C VAL A 126 -11.01 6.68 14.92
N ARG A 127 -10.45 7.42 13.96
CA ARG A 127 -9.76 6.85 12.81
C ARG A 127 -8.39 6.37 13.25
N VAL A 128 -8.00 5.18 12.81
CA VAL A 128 -6.75 4.53 13.25
C VAL A 128 -6.05 3.90 12.06
N LYS A 129 -4.75 4.16 11.93
CA LYS A 129 -3.88 3.42 11.02
C LYS A 129 -3.60 2.02 11.58
N PHE A 130 -3.82 1.01 10.75
CA PHE A 130 -3.65 -0.40 11.07
C PHE A 130 -2.66 -1.03 10.09
N ASN A 131 -1.83 -1.96 10.58
CA ASN A 131 -0.87 -2.70 9.77
C ASN A 131 -1.24 -4.18 9.76
N LEU A 132 -1.59 -4.72 8.59
CA LEU A 132 -2.04 -6.10 8.42
C LEU A 132 -1.00 -6.90 7.62
N PRO A 133 -0.45 -7.98 8.18
CA PRO A 133 0.35 -8.94 7.42
C PRO A 133 -0.55 -9.88 6.60
N VAL A 134 -0.41 -9.83 5.27
CA VAL A 134 -1.07 -10.75 4.32
C VAL A 134 -0.05 -11.81 3.88
N ARG A 135 -0.38 -13.08 4.11
CA ARG A 135 0.55 -14.21 3.92
C ARG A 135 0.29 -14.91 2.59
N PHE A 136 1.33 -15.12 1.81
CA PHE A 136 1.32 -15.84 0.54
C PHE A 136 2.27 -17.04 0.63
N PHE A 137 1.71 -18.21 0.94
CA PHE A 137 2.43 -19.48 0.95
C PHE A 137 1.57 -20.54 0.24
N PRO A 138 1.81 -20.79 -1.06
CA PRO A 138 1.00 -21.70 -1.83
C PRO A 138 1.39 -23.15 -1.51
N SER A 139 0.45 -24.07 -1.65
CA SER A 139 0.78 -25.50 -1.58
C SER A 139 1.68 -25.92 -2.76
N PRO A 140 2.54 -26.93 -2.59
CA PRO A 140 3.33 -27.49 -3.69
C PRO A 140 2.46 -27.93 -4.87
N ASP A 141 1.28 -28.49 -4.60
CA ASP A 141 0.35 -28.95 -5.64
C ASP A 141 -0.17 -27.81 -6.51
N LEU A 142 -0.56 -26.69 -5.91
CA LEU A 142 -1.05 -25.50 -6.61
C LEU A 142 0.03 -24.93 -7.54
N ARG A 143 1.27 -24.84 -7.04
CA ARG A 143 2.44 -24.41 -7.82
C ARG A 143 2.69 -25.35 -9.00
N ASN A 144 2.75 -26.65 -8.73
CA ASN A 144 3.01 -27.66 -9.76
C ASN A 144 1.90 -27.71 -10.82
N ALA A 145 0.66 -27.45 -10.45
CA ALA A 145 -0.46 -27.32 -11.38
C ALA A 145 -0.29 -26.11 -12.30
N ALA A 146 0.06 -24.93 -11.75
CA ALA A 146 0.29 -23.72 -12.53
C ALA A 146 1.43 -23.87 -13.55
N ILE A 147 2.55 -24.50 -13.15
CA ILE A 147 3.69 -24.77 -14.05
C ILE A 147 3.28 -25.69 -15.20
N ARG A 148 2.51 -26.76 -14.91
CA ARG A 148 2.02 -27.70 -15.92
C ARG A 148 1.07 -27.01 -16.91
N GLU A 149 0.15 -26.19 -16.42
CA GLU A 149 -0.77 -25.41 -17.27
C GLU A 149 0.01 -24.46 -18.19
N ASN A 150 1.02 -23.76 -17.66
CA ASN A 150 1.83 -22.83 -18.44
C ASN A 150 2.63 -23.53 -19.55
N LYS A 151 3.20 -24.72 -19.30
CA LYS A 151 3.91 -25.51 -20.31
C LYS A 151 3.01 -25.95 -21.47
N ARG A 152 1.76 -26.32 -21.18
CA ARG A 152 0.79 -26.72 -22.22
C ARG A 152 0.48 -25.55 -23.15
N LYS A 153 0.22 -24.36 -22.60
CA LYS A 153 -0.07 -23.14 -23.39
C LYS A 153 1.09 -22.63 -24.24
N GLN A 154 2.32 -23.09 -23.98
CA GLN A 154 3.50 -22.74 -24.78
C GLN A 154 3.75 -23.73 -25.92
N GLN A 155 3.04 -24.86 -25.94
CA GLN A 155 3.15 -25.91 -26.95
C GLN A 155 2.04 -25.82 -28.02
N ASP A 156 1.00 -25.03 -27.74
CA ASP A 156 -0.10 -24.70 -28.65
C ASP A 156 0.17 -23.34 -29.33
#